data_AF-A0A732IPB2-F1
#
_entry.id   AF-A0A732IPB2-F1
#
_cell.length_a   1.000
_cell.length_b   1.000
_cell.length_c   1.000
_cell.angle_alpha   90.00
_cell.angle_beta   90.00
_cell.angle_gamma   90.00
#
_symmetry.space_group_name_H-M   'P 1'
#
loop_
_entity.id
_entity.type
_entity.pdbx_description
1 polymer ?
#
loop_
_entity_poly.entity_id
_entity_poly.type
_entity_poly.pdbx_seq_one_letter_code
_entity_poly.pdbx_strand_id
1 'polypeptide(L)'
;MQATVKRRLTKVALALVVAGYCAAPAVAANGNLKSGQWQIVSEQTGTIQGTVPWITRAADKTADTDKDHVTVTIDRGDRKIVTEGDKQFHVGDKVTVNWAIGDTEGDLDTDNTATKATVKWVSFSDQNGSDPKDLGTGDSYEIQAADADRYIGIKITPTTTTGDPAVATELLLKDLSTDAGGGSDDDEIPEGPVVDENVHVVIHEKDSNTNLLKNSGTTLKTNTTYQVLLWSDKNGNGTYDAGE
;
A
#
# COMPACT_ATOMS: atom_id res chain seq x y z
N MET A 1 29.32 -42.83 -65.24
CA MET A 1 28.57 -41.75 -64.57
C MET A 1 27.93 -42.33 -63.31
N GLN A 2 28.50 -42.05 -62.13
CA GLN A 2 27.85 -42.39 -60.85
C GLN A 2 26.88 -41.26 -60.49
N ALA A 3 25.60 -41.59 -60.33
CA ALA A 3 24.58 -40.66 -59.87
C ALA A 3 24.72 -40.45 -58.35
N THR A 4 25.13 -39.26 -57.93
CA THR A 4 25.13 -38.86 -56.51
C THR A 4 23.70 -38.53 -56.10
N VAL A 5 23.02 -39.48 -55.46
CA VAL A 5 21.69 -39.23 -54.88
C VAL A 5 21.86 -38.40 -53.60
N LYS A 6 21.51 -37.11 -53.65
CA LYS A 6 21.36 -36.27 -52.45
C LYS A 6 20.25 -36.85 -51.57
N ARG A 7 20.62 -37.59 -50.51
CA ARG A 7 19.69 -38.03 -49.47
C ARG A 7 19.12 -36.81 -48.77
N ARG A 8 17.82 -36.55 -48.97
CA ARG A 8 17.05 -35.56 -48.21
C ARG A 8 17.00 -36.01 -46.74
N LEU A 9 17.56 -35.22 -45.82
CA LEU A 9 17.48 -35.44 -44.37
C LEU A 9 16.00 -35.50 -43.98
N THR A 10 15.53 -36.65 -43.50
CA THR A 10 14.08 -36.90 -43.27
C THR A 10 13.70 -36.98 -41.79
N LYS A 11 14.64 -36.77 -40.85
CA LYS A 11 14.35 -36.85 -39.42
C LYS A 11 15.19 -35.84 -38.66
N VAL A 12 14.53 -34.79 -38.19
CA VAL A 12 15.02 -33.91 -37.13
C VAL A 12 14.40 -34.45 -35.84
N ALA A 13 15.21 -34.91 -34.90
CA ALA A 13 14.76 -35.20 -33.54
C ALA A 13 14.88 -33.88 -32.76
N LEU A 14 13.73 -33.28 -32.42
CA LEU A 14 13.69 -32.06 -31.60
C LEU A 14 13.53 -32.49 -30.14
N ALA A 15 14.55 -32.23 -29.33
CA ALA A 15 14.49 -32.38 -27.88
C ALA A 15 14.46 -30.99 -27.26
N LEU A 16 13.34 -30.64 -26.61
CA LEU A 16 13.17 -29.36 -25.91
C LEU A 16 13.59 -29.55 -24.46
N VAL A 17 14.62 -28.83 -24.03
CA VAL A 17 15.09 -28.82 -22.63
C VAL A 17 14.61 -27.52 -22.01
N VAL A 18 13.62 -27.60 -21.13
CA VAL A 18 13.14 -26.48 -20.31
C VAL A 18 13.84 -26.58 -18.96
N ALA A 19 14.34 -25.45 -18.45
CA ALA A 19 15.19 -25.40 -17.26
C ALA A 19 14.58 -26.16 -16.07
N GLY A 20 15.33 -27.13 -15.52
CA GLY A 20 15.01 -27.79 -14.24
C GLY A 20 14.85 -29.32 -14.27
N TYR A 21 14.53 -29.94 -15.41
CA TYR A 21 14.40 -31.40 -15.50
C TYR A 21 15.38 -32.00 -16.51
N CYS A 22 16.45 -32.61 -16.01
CA CYS A 22 17.37 -33.42 -16.82
C CYS A 22 16.70 -34.76 -17.20
N ALA A 23 15.81 -34.77 -18.18
CA ALA A 23 15.50 -35.99 -18.91
C ALA A 23 16.55 -36.13 -20.03
N ALA A 24 17.64 -36.85 -19.75
CA ALA A 24 18.57 -37.25 -20.80
C ALA A 24 17.78 -37.97 -21.91
N PRO A 25 17.91 -37.59 -23.19
CA PRO A 25 17.18 -38.20 -24.30
C PRO A 25 17.80 -39.56 -24.65
N ALA A 26 17.94 -40.45 -23.68
CA ALA A 26 18.25 -41.86 -23.92
C ALA A 26 16.96 -42.67 -24.20
N VAL A 27 15.78 -42.13 -23.91
CA VAL A 27 14.52 -42.90 -23.88
C VAL A 27 13.68 -42.76 -25.17
N ALA A 28 13.96 -41.80 -26.06
CA ALA A 28 13.10 -41.51 -27.20
C ALA A 28 13.56 -42.07 -28.56
N ALA A 29 14.61 -42.90 -28.59
CA ALA A 29 15.05 -43.51 -29.85
C ALA A 29 15.43 -44.97 -29.65
N ASN A 30 14.59 -45.86 -30.18
CA ASN A 30 14.85 -47.29 -30.38
C ASN A 30 16.14 -47.50 -31.20
N GLY A 31 17.31 -47.44 -30.56
CA GLY A 31 18.61 -47.95 -31.02
C GLY A 31 19.13 -47.47 -32.39
N ASN A 32 18.42 -46.58 -33.09
CA ASN A 32 18.64 -46.27 -34.51
C ASN A 32 19.22 -44.87 -34.74
N LEU A 33 19.75 -44.23 -33.70
CA LEU A 33 20.48 -42.98 -33.84
C LEU A 33 21.87 -43.28 -34.42
N LYS A 34 22.15 -42.71 -35.59
CA LYS A 34 23.44 -42.86 -36.25
C LYS A 34 24.54 -42.27 -35.36
N SER A 35 25.65 -42.98 -35.19
CA SER A 35 26.82 -42.39 -34.53
C SER A 35 27.33 -41.21 -35.35
N GLY A 36 27.51 -40.08 -34.68
CA GLY A 36 27.91 -38.81 -35.27
C GLY A 36 27.95 -37.73 -34.21
N GLN A 37 28.76 -36.69 -34.44
CA GLN A 37 28.85 -35.53 -33.56
C GLN A 37 27.49 -34.82 -33.55
N TRP A 38 26.78 -34.89 -32.42
CA TRP A 38 25.52 -34.20 -32.23
C TRP A 38 25.73 -32.69 -32.31
N GLN A 39 24.97 -32.02 -33.18
CA GLN A 39 24.90 -30.56 -33.14
C GLN A 39 24.00 -30.17 -31.97
N ILE A 40 24.62 -29.75 -30.87
CA ILE A 40 23.93 -29.10 -29.76
C ILE A 40 23.81 -27.64 -30.16
N VAL A 41 22.61 -27.24 -30.55
CA VAL A 41 22.27 -25.83 -30.76
C VAL A 41 21.63 -25.36 -29.45
N SER A 42 22.31 -24.48 -28.74
CA SER A 42 21.73 -23.76 -27.61
C SER A 42 21.21 -22.43 -28.14
N GLU A 43 19.90 -22.31 -28.18
CA GLU A 43 19.20 -21.05 -28.41
C GLU A 43 18.52 -20.64 -27.11
N GLN A 44 18.42 -19.33 -26.85
CA GLN A 44 17.56 -18.83 -25.77
C GLN A 44 16.12 -19.06 -26.18
N THR A 45 15.40 -19.89 -25.44
CA THR A 45 13.94 -19.74 -25.34
C THR A 45 13.72 -18.36 -24.75
N GLY A 46 12.88 -17.50 -25.37
CA GLY A 46 12.55 -16.19 -24.80
C GLY A 46 12.07 -16.28 -23.34
N THR A 47 11.95 -15.15 -22.64
CA THR A 47 11.41 -15.17 -21.28
C THR A 47 9.95 -15.64 -21.30
N ILE A 48 9.62 -16.60 -20.44
CA ILE A 48 8.22 -16.92 -20.15
C ILE A 48 7.70 -15.73 -19.36
N GLN A 49 6.76 -15.01 -19.94
CA GLN A 49 6.08 -13.91 -19.26
C GLN A 49 5.17 -14.51 -18.18
N GLY A 50 5.44 -14.18 -16.92
CA GLY A 50 4.60 -14.52 -15.77
C GLY A 50 3.53 -13.46 -15.53
N THR A 51 2.99 -13.44 -14.32
CA THR A 51 2.01 -12.43 -13.89
C THR A 51 2.68 -11.23 -13.23
N VAL A 52 2.05 -10.06 -13.34
CA VAL A 52 2.51 -8.84 -12.67
C VAL A 52 2.31 -9.01 -11.16
N PRO A 53 3.29 -8.65 -10.30
CA PRO A 53 3.10 -8.75 -8.85
C PRO A 53 2.01 -7.78 -8.36
N TRP A 54 1.37 -8.13 -7.25
CA TRP A 54 0.40 -7.30 -6.55
C TRP A 54 0.65 -7.35 -5.04
N ILE A 55 0.02 -6.45 -4.30
CA ILE A 55 -0.01 -6.51 -2.84
C ILE A 55 -1.41 -6.86 -2.35
N THR A 56 -1.48 -7.49 -1.18
CA THR A 56 -2.72 -7.72 -0.43
C THR A 56 -2.53 -7.39 1.04
N ARG A 57 -3.64 -7.21 1.76
CA ARG A 57 -3.68 -6.92 3.20
C ARG A 57 -2.82 -7.86 4.05
N ALA A 58 -2.85 -9.16 3.71
CA ALA A 58 -2.11 -10.22 4.38
C ALA A 58 -2.00 -11.45 3.46
N ALA A 59 -1.11 -12.39 3.82
CA ALA A 59 -0.79 -13.55 2.98
C ALA A 59 -1.98 -14.53 2.81
N ASP A 60 -2.91 -14.56 3.77
CA ASP A 60 -4.13 -15.37 3.73
C ASP A 60 -5.32 -14.63 3.10
N LYS A 61 -5.17 -13.34 2.78
CA LYS A 61 -6.18 -12.47 2.16
C LYS A 61 -5.92 -12.38 0.66
N THR A 62 -6.43 -13.37 -0.07
CA THR A 62 -6.14 -13.56 -1.51
C THR A 62 -7.32 -13.21 -2.43
N ALA A 63 -8.44 -12.71 -1.89
CA ALA A 63 -9.55 -12.27 -2.73
C ALA A 63 -9.16 -11.01 -3.51
N ASP A 64 -9.78 -10.79 -4.68
CA ASP A 64 -9.52 -9.58 -5.47
C ASP A 64 -9.88 -8.30 -4.71
N THR A 65 -10.80 -8.36 -3.76
CA THR A 65 -11.16 -7.24 -2.87
C THR A 65 -10.06 -6.91 -1.85
N ASP A 66 -9.15 -7.84 -1.57
CA ASP A 66 -8.02 -7.62 -0.65
C ASP A 66 -6.78 -7.07 -1.39
N LYS A 67 -6.78 -7.07 -2.72
CA LYS A 67 -5.68 -6.54 -3.55
C LYS A 67 -5.64 -5.03 -3.50
N ASP A 68 -4.44 -4.48 -3.67
CA ASP A 68 -4.20 -3.03 -3.69
C ASP A 68 -4.53 -2.34 -2.35
N HIS A 69 -4.46 -3.10 -1.25
CA HIS A 69 -4.66 -2.59 0.10
C HIS A 69 -3.50 -2.96 1.01
N VAL A 70 -3.33 -2.14 2.05
CA VAL A 70 -2.40 -2.38 3.15
C VAL A 70 -3.14 -2.45 4.48
N THR A 71 -2.45 -2.97 5.48
CA THR A 71 -2.82 -2.79 6.90
C THR A 71 -1.82 -1.86 7.56
N VAL A 72 -2.20 -1.30 8.70
CA VAL A 72 -1.48 -0.27 9.42
C VAL A 72 -1.25 -0.69 10.86
N THR A 73 -0.03 -0.51 11.34
CA THR A 73 0.31 -0.57 12.76
C THR A 73 0.74 0.81 13.22
N ILE A 74 0.21 1.26 14.36
CA ILE A 74 0.50 2.58 14.91
C ILE A 74 1.18 2.43 16.27
N ASP A 75 2.35 3.03 16.40
CA ASP A 75 2.94 3.35 17.71
C ASP A 75 2.51 4.77 18.11
N ARG A 76 1.71 4.84 19.17
CA ARG A 76 1.12 6.08 19.70
C ARG A 76 1.92 6.66 20.86
N GLY A 77 3.11 6.11 21.14
CA GLY A 77 3.91 6.43 22.31
C GLY A 77 3.14 6.20 23.61
N ASP A 78 3.11 7.21 24.47
CA ASP A 78 2.43 7.15 25.77
C ASP A 78 0.94 7.53 25.72
N ARG A 79 0.37 7.84 24.53
CA ARG A 79 -1.04 8.25 24.41
C ARG A 79 -1.97 7.09 24.78
N LYS A 80 -2.90 7.35 25.70
CA LYS A 80 -3.94 6.40 26.10
C LYS A 80 -5.17 6.54 25.22
N ILE A 81 -5.76 5.42 24.84
CA ILE A 81 -7.00 5.37 24.07
C ILE A 81 -8.18 5.25 25.04
N VAL A 82 -9.02 6.29 25.09
CA VAL A 82 -10.20 6.36 25.95
C VAL A 82 -11.48 6.55 25.11
N THR A 83 -11.36 7.23 23.98
CA THR A 83 -12.43 7.56 23.05
C THR A 83 -12.10 7.04 21.65
N GLU A 84 -13.10 7.00 20.77
CA GLU A 84 -12.86 6.72 19.34
C GLU A 84 -11.95 7.77 18.71
N GLY A 85 -12.09 9.04 19.10
CA GLY A 85 -11.22 10.13 18.63
C GLY A 85 -9.74 9.81 18.85
N ASP A 86 -9.37 9.24 20.00
CA ASP A 86 -7.98 8.91 20.33
C ASP A 86 -7.36 7.85 19.39
N LYS A 87 -8.21 7.02 18.75
CA LYS A 87 -7.80 6.00 17.77
C LYS A 87 -7.52 6.57 16.39
N GLN A 88 -7.97 7.78 16.09
CA GLN A 88 -7.64 8.44 14.82
C GLN A 88 -6.13 8.70 14.75
N PHE A 89 -5.62 9.06 13.57
CA PHE A 89 -4.23 9.50 13.41
C PHE A 89 -4.01 10.84 14.11
N HIS A 90 -2.93 10.97 14.86
CA HIS A 90 -2.52 12.22 15.48
C HIS A 90 -1.06 12.53 15.17
N VAL A 91 -0.70 13.79 15.31
CA VAL A 91 0.70 14.24 15.26
C VAL A 91 1.53 13.48 16.29
N GLY A 92 2.71 13.01 15.87
CA GLY A 92 3.62 12.19 16.67
C GLY A 92 3.37 10.68 16.61
N ASP A 93 2.25 10.24 16.02
CA ASP A 93 2.03 8.81 15.77
C ASP A 93 3.04 8.29 14.76
N LYS A 94 3.69 7.16 15.07
CA LYS A 94 4.53 6.44 14.11
C LYS A 94 3.71 5.34 13.45
N VAL A 95 3.39 5.56 12.18
CA VAL A 95 2.57 4.70 11.34
C VAL A 95 3.46 3.79 10.52
N THR A 96 3.21 2.48 10.56
CA THR A 96 3.92 1.46 9.78
C THR A 96 2.92 0.73 8.88
N VAL A 97 3.21 0.65 7.58
CA VAL A 97 2.36 -0.07 6.62
C VAL A 97 2.84 -1.51 6.43
N ASN A 98 1.89 -2.43 6.31
CA ASN A 98 2.12 -3.87 6.17
C ASN A 98 1.29 -4.43 5.02
N TRP A 99 1.85 -5.40 4.30
CA TRP A 99 1.21 -6.10 3.20
C TRP A 99 1.84 -7.47 3.00
N ALA A 100 1.15 -8.33 2.27
CA ALA A 100 1.76 -9.47 1.59
C ALA A 100 1.94 -9.16 0.11
N ILE A 101 3.00 -9.69 -0.48
CA ILE A 101 3.19 -9.68 -1.93
C ILE A 101 2.63 -10.97 -2.53
N GLY A 102 2.09 -10.89 -3.73
CA GLY A 102 1.63 -12.05 -4.46
C GLY A 102 1.81 -11.91 -5.97
N ASP A 103 1.95 -13.05 -6.61
CA ASP A 103 1.89 -13.31 -8.05
C ASP A 103 1.37 -14.75 -8.24
N THR A 104 1.14 -15.19 -9.48
CA THR A 104 0.66 -16.55 -9.76
C THR A 104 1.78 -17.59 -9.66
N GLU A 105 3.02 -17.17 -9.90
CA GLU A 105 4.19 -18.03 -10.02
C GLU A 105 4.95 -18.21 -8.69
N GLY A 106 4.65 -17.42 -7.66
CA GLY A 106 5.31 -17.45 -6.35
C GLY A 106 6.64 -16.68 -6.34
N ASP A 107 6.75 -15.62 -7.15
CA ASP A 107 7.88 -14.72 -7.19
C ASP A 107 8.18 -14.10 -5.83
N LEU A 108 9.47 -13.93 -5.56
CA LEU A 108 9.95 -13.64 -4.21
C LEU A 108 10.21 -12.14 -4.04
N ASP A 109 9.72 -11.56 -2.94
CA ASP A 109 10.27 -10.36 -2.32
C ASP A 109 10.58 -10.66 -0.86
N THR A 110 11.81 -11.09 -0.57
CA THR A 110 12.20 -11.50 0.78
C THR A 110 12.07 -10.31 1.74
N ASP A 111 11.27 -10.50 2.79
CA ASP A 111 10.92 -9.49 3.79
C ASP A 111 10.32 -8.20 3.20
N ASN A 112 9.70 -8.30 2.02
CA ASN A 112 9.18 -7.18 1.23
C ASN A 112 10.24 -6.10 0.92
N THR A 113 11.54 -6.45 0.91
CA THR A 113 12.64 -5.48 0.82
C THR A 113 12.57 -4.62 -0.44
N ALA A 114 12.26 -5.23 -1.59
CA ALA A 114 12.20 -4.52 -2.87
C ALA A 114 10.98 -3.59 -2.90
N THR A 115 9.82 -4.07 -2.47
CA THR A 115 8.59 -3.25 -2.42
C THR A 115 8.70 -2.11 -1.39
N LYS A 116 9.28 -2.36 -0.20
CA LYS A 116 9.50 -1.33 0.84
C LYS A 116 10.31 -0.16 0.34
N ALA A 117 11.29 -0.40 -0.55
CA ALA A 117 12.10 0.66 -1.15
C ALA A 117 11.31 1.61 -2.08
N THR A 118 10.10 1.21 -2.49
CA THR A 118 9.24 2.01 -3.38
C THR A 118 8.25 2.90 -2.63
N VAL A 119 8.06 2.67 -1.33
CA VAL A 119 7.04 3.37 -0.54
C VAL A 119 7.40 4.84 -0.39
N LYS A 120 6.45 5.71 -0.77
CA LYS A 120 6.50 7.15 -0.54
C LYS A 120 5.25 7.60 0.19
N TRP A 121 5.43 8.28 1.31
CA TRP A 121 4.36 8.87 2.09
C TRP A 121 3.89 10.17 1.46
N VAL A 122 2.58 10.35 1.43
CA VAL A 122 1.90 11.52 0.86
C VAL A 122 0.73 11.89 1.77
N SER A 123 0.40 13.18 1.84
CA SER A 123 -0.86 13.63 2.43
C SER A 123 -1.72 14.40 1.46
N PHE A 124 -3.03 14.40 1.70
CA PHE A 124 -4.04 15.03 0.87
C PHE A 124 -4.94 15.96 1.68
N SER A 125 -5.51 16.98 1.03
CA SER A 125 -6.48 17.87 1.68
C SER A 125 -7.87 17.25 1.84
N ASP A 126 -8.15 16.18 1.11
CA ASP A 126 -9.39 15.41 1.19
C ASP A 126 -9.14 13.92 0.88
N GLN A 127 -10.14 13.08 1.16
CA GLN A 127 -10.10 11.63 0.90
C GLN A 127 -10.02 11.27 -0.59
N ASN A 128 -10.35 12.19 -1.49
CA ASN A 128 -10.33 11.94 -2.93
C ASN A 128 -8.92 12.08 -3.52
N GLY A 129 -7.97 12.57 -2.74
CA GLY A 129 -6.57 12.73 -3.12
C GLY A 129 -6.23 14.14 -3.63
N SER A 130 -6.98 15.17 -3.24
CA SER A 130 -6.70 16.55 -3.64
C SER A 130 -5.46 17.14 -2.92
N ASP A 131 -4.81 18.12 -3.57
CA ASP A 131 -3.63 18.85 -3.04
C ASP A 131 -2.55 17.92 -2.45
N PRO A 132 -1.97 16.98 -3.23
CA PRO A 132 -0.99 16.03 -2.70
C PRO A 132 0.29 16.73 -2.22
N LYS A 133 0.79 16.34 -1.05
CA LYS A 133 2.07 16.76 -0.49
C LYS A 133 2.95 15.55 -0.17
N ASP A 134 4.16 15.52 -0.69
CA ASP A 134 5.11 14.46 -0.38
C ASP A 134 5.66 14.65 1.04
N LEU A 135 5.74 13.55 1.80
CA LEU A 135 6.11 13.57 3.22
C LEU A 135 7.44 12.86 3.50
N GLY A 136 7.65 11.68 2.90
CA GLY A 136 8.81 10.85 3.20
C GLY A 136 8.84 9.55 2.42
N THR A 137 9.79 8.67 2.76
CA THR A 137 9.99 7.38 2.11
C THR A 137 10.23 6.27 3.14
N GLY A 138 9.97 5.02 2.76
CA GLY A 138 10.11 3.85 3.63
C GLY A 138 8.76 3.35 4.15
N ASP A 139 8.76 2.23 4.86
CA ASP A 139 7.55 1.54 5.33
C ASP A 139 6.97 2.13 6.63
N SER A 140 7.65 3.13 7.22
CA SER A 140 7.18 3.82 8.41
C SER A 140 7.31 5.34 8.25
N TYR A 141 6.38 6.08 8.86
CA TYR A 141 6.39 7.53 8.92
C TYR A 141 5.87 8.02 10.27
N GLU A 142 6.51 9.05 10.81
CA GLU A 142 6.04 9.75 12.01
C GLU A 142 5.24 10.98 11.57
N ILE A 143 3.97 11.04 11.96
CA ILE A 143 3.07 12.13 11.56
C ILE A 143 3.56 13.45 12.12
N GLN A 144 3.74 14.44 11.25
CA GLN A 144 4.28 15.74 11.59
C GLN A 144 3.17 16.76 11.87
N ALA A 145 3.49 17.85 12.57
CA ALA A 145 2.52 18.90 12.87
C ALA A 145 1.87 19.51 11.61
N ALA A 146 2.59 19.53 10.49
CA ALA A 146 2.07 20.05 9.21
C ALA A 146 1.06 19.11 8.53
N ASP A 147 0.89 17.89 9.03
CA ASP A 147 -0.06 16.90 8.53
C ASP A 147 -1.44 17.00 9.19
N ALA A 148 -1.57 17.79 10.26
CA ALA A 148 -2.86 18.09 10.87
C ALA A 148 -3.88 18.58 9.83
N ASP A 149 -5.13 18.14 9.95
CA ASP A 149 -6.22 18.37 8.99
C ASP A 149 -6.01 17.75 7.60
N ARG A 150 -5.09 16.80 7.45
CA ARG A 150 -4.81 16.12 6.17
C ARG A 150 -4.97 14.61 6.27
N TYR A 151 -5.29 13.98 5.16
CA TYR A 151 -5.42 12.53 5.04
C TYR A 151 -4.07 11.92 4.72
N ILE A 152 -3.70 10.85 5.43
CA ILE A 152 -2.41 10.16 5.25
C ILE A 152 -2.56 9.03 4.24
N GLY A 153 -1.68 9.00 3.23
CA GLY A 153 -1.65 7.99 2.19
C GLY A 153 -0.23 7.60 1.78
N ILE A 154 -0.13 6.68 0.83
CA ILE A 154 1.15 6.25 0.26
C ILE A 154 1.06 6.06 -1.26
N LYS A 155 2.21 6.20 -1.92
CA LYS A 155 2.49 5.60 -3.22
C LYS A 155 3.35 4.36 -3.00
N ILE A 156 3.00 3.25 -3.62
CA ILE A 156 3.73 1.97 -3.48
C ILE A 156 3.75 1.26 -4.83
N THR A 157 4.89 0.68 -5.20
CA THR A 157 5.04 -0.10 -6.44
C THR A 157 5.37 -1.54 -6.06
N PRO A 158 4.41 -2.48 -6.13
CA PRO A 158 4.68 -3.90 -5.92
C PRO A 158 5.87 -4.37 -6.77
N THR A 159 6.90 -4.92 -6.12
CA THR A 159 8.16 -5.27 -6.76
C THR A 159 8.69 -6.58 -6.21
N THR A 160 8.96 -7.55 -7.09
CA THR A 160 9.61 -8.81 -6.77
C THR A 160 11.07 -8.82 -7.22
N THR A 161 11.85 -9.75 -6.70
CA THR A 161 13.26 -10.00 -7.09
C THR A 161 13.40 -11.02 -8.22
N THR A 162 12.36 -11.83 -8.43
CA THR A 162 12.20 -12.77 -9.54
C THR A 162 10.96 -12.42 -10.35
N GLY A 163 10.80 -13.03 -11.52
CA GLY A 163 9.66 -12.78 -12.39
C GLY A 163 9.97 -11.92 -13.60
N ASP A 164 9.14 -12.05 -14.61
CA ASP A 164 9.11 -11.17 -15.78
C ASP A 164 7.63 -11.05 -16.20
N PRO A 165 6.92 -9.97 -15.83
CA PRO A 165 7.41 -8.74 -15.20
C PRO A 165 7.56 -8.82 -13.67
N ALA A 166 8.66 -8.29 -13.13
CA ALA A 166 8.91 -8.21 -11.68
C ALA A 166 8.44 -6.90 -11.01
N VAL A 167 7.85 -5.98 -11.79
CA VAL A 167 7.48 -4.63 -11.32
C VAL A 167 6.06 -4.33 -11.79
N ALA A 168 5.22 -3.91 -10.87
CA ALA A 168 3.85 -3.50 -11.14
C ALA A 168 3.73 -2.00 -11.47
N THR A 169 2.50 -1.55 -11.71
CA THR A 169 2.20 -0.11 -11.77
C THR A 169 2.17 0.46 -10.35
N GLU A 170 2.57 1.73 -10.20
CA GLU A 170 2.46 2.43 -8.92
C GLU A 170 0.99 2.54 -8.48
N LEU A 171 0.72 2.12 -7.25
CA LEU A 171 -0.56 2.26 -6.57
C LEU A 171 -0.57 3.55 -5.76
N LEU A 172 -1.70 4.26 -5.78
CA LEU A 172 -1.94 5.45 -4.97
C LEU A 172 -3.02 5.15 -3.93
N LEU A 173 -2.60 4.94 -2.69
CA LEU A 173 -3.48 4.74 -1.55
C LEU A 173 -3.68 6.10 -0.88
N LYS A 174 -4.92 6.60 -0.93
CA LYS A 174 -5.26 8.01 -0.65
C LYS A 174 -5.52 8.28 0.82
N ASP A 175 -6.06 7.27 1.51
CA ASP A 175 -6.42 7.38 2.91
C ASP A 175 -6.25 6.01 3.58
N LEU A 176 -5.24 5.91 4.44
CA LEU A 176 -4.93 4.67 5.16
C LEU A 176 -5.91 4.38 6.30
N SER A 177 -6.81 5.31 6.64
CA SER A 177 -7.82 5.10 7.68
C SER A 177 -9.08 4.36 7.21
N THR A 178 -9.17 4.02 5.92
CA THR A 178 -10.35 3.34 5.35
C THR A 178 -9.98 2.37 4.22
N ASP A 179 -10.78 1.31 4.08
CA ASP A 179 -10.77 0.39 2.93
C ASP A 179 -10.80 1.12 1.59
N ALA A 180 -11.72 2.06 1.39
CA ALA A 180 -11.89 2.77 0.12
C ALA A 180 -10.66 3.61 -0.28
N GLY A 181 -9.83 3.98 0.69
CA GLY A 181 -8.59 4.74 0.51
C GLY A 181 -7.35 3.86 0.34
N GLY A 182 -7.48 2.54 0.40
CA GLY A 182 -6.36 1.59 0.33
C GLY A 182 -5.84 1.12 1.70
N GLY A 183 -6.38 1.65 2.80
CA GLY A 183 -6.16 1.16 4.16
C GLY A 183 -7.05 -0.02 4.52
N SER A 184 -7.24 -0.32 5.80
CA SER A 184 -8.05 -1.44 6.30
C SER A 184 -9.06 -0.98 7.34
N ASP A 185 -10.32 -1.39 7.19
CA ASP A 185 -11.35 -1.14 8.21
C ASP A 185 -11.15 -2.04 9.46
N ASP A 186 -10.34 -3.10 9.35
CA ASP A 186 -10.04 -4.02 10.45
C ASP A 186 -8.93 -3.49 11.40
N ASP A 187 -8.27 -2.37 11.07
CA ASP A 187 -7.15 -1.83 11.85
C ASP A 187 -7.60 -0.97 13.06
N GLU A 188 -8.91 -0.88 13.31
CA GLU A 188 -9.53 -0.08 14.37
C GLU A 188 -9.16 1.42 14.35
N ILE A 189 -8.88 1.95 13.16
CA ILE A 189 -8.61 3.37 12.95
C ILE A 189 -9.89 4.01 12.39
N PRO A 190 -10.50 4.98 13.10
CA PRO A 190 -11.61 5.74 12.54
C PRO A 190 -11.19 6.51 11.29
N GLU A 191 -12.07 6.49 10.30
CA GLU A 191 -11.91 7.25 9.06
C GLU A 191 -11.81 8.76 9.36
N GLY A 192 -10.78 9.41 8.83
CA GLY A 192 -10.63 10.85 9.01
C GLY A 192 -9.23 11.39 8.76
N PRO A 193 -9.10 12.74 8.71
CA PRO A 193 -7.79 13.38 8.61
C PRO A 193 -6.99 13.18 9.90
N VAL A 194 -5.72 13.56 9.92
CA VAL A 194 -4.97 13.68 11.18
C VAL A 194 -5.66 14.70 12.07
N VAL A 195 -5.88 14.35 13.34
CA VAL A 195 -6.49 15.21 14.35
C VAL A 195 -5.66 16.49 14.53
N ASP A 196 -6.30 17.65 14.36
CA ASP A 196 -5.76 18.94 14.79
C ASP A 196 -6.21 19.24 16.22
N GLU A 197 -5.30 19.04 17.17
CA GLU A 197 -5.51 19.33 18.61
C GLU A 197 -5.71 20.82 18.90
N ASN A 198 -5.41 21.69 17.93
CA ASN A 198 -5.66 23.12 18.05
C ASN A 198 -7.12 23.48 17.75
N VAL A 199 -7.91 22.56 17.17
CA VAL A 199 -9.33 22.82 16.94
C VAL A 199 -10.09 22.84 18.25
N HIS A 200 -10.83 23.92 18.47
CA HIS A 200 -11.63 24.14 19.65
C HIS A 200 -13.08 24.39 19.28
N VAL A 201 -13.97 23.83 20.10
CA VAL A 201 -15.41 24.05 20.01
C VAL A 201 -15.94 24.66 21.30
N VAL A 202 -16.68 25.74 21.13
CA VAL A 202 -17.45 26.39 22.20
C VAL A 202 -18.90 26.40 21.79
N ILE A 203 -19.76 25.99 22.71
CA ILE A 203 -21.19 26.27 22.61
C ILE A 203 -21.51 27.32 23.66
N HIS A 204 -22.12 28.42 23.26
CA HIS A 204 -22.48 29.52 24.14
C HIS A 204 -23.88 30.07 23.81
N GLU A 205 -24.51 30.75 24.78
CA GLU A 205 -25.71 31.53 24.48
C GLU A 205 -25.34 32.69 23.56
N LYS A 206 -26.27 33.09 22.68
CA LYS A 206 -26.11 34.30 21.87
C LYS A 206 -25.76 35.48 22.78
N ASP A 207 -24.73 36.25 22.41
CA ASP A 207 -24.21 37.41 23.16
C ASP A 207 -23.54 37.07 24.51
N SER A 208 -23.18 35.80 24.74
CA SER A 208 -22.41 35.31 25.89
C SER A 208 -21.07 34.71 25.45
N ASN A 209 -20.05 34.75 26.32
CA ASN A 209 -18.75 34.10 26.09
C ASN A 209 -18.56 32.83 26.95
N THR A 210 -19.61 32.39 27.65
CA THR A 210 -19.51 31.21 28.54
C THR A 210 -19.55 29.92 27.73
N ASN A 211 -18.46 29.15 27.76
CA ASN A 211 -18.44 27.80 27.17
C ASN A 211 -19.28 26.82 28.01
N LEU A 212 -20.40 26.41 27.44
CA LEU A 212 -21.36 25.50 28.06
C LEU A 212 -20.86 24.05 28.10
N LEU A 213 -19.95 23.65 27.20
CA LEU A 213 -19.40 22.29 27.18
C LEU A 213 -18.48 22.01 28.37
N LYS A 214 -17.78 23.03 28.87
CA LYS A 214 -16.85 22.92 30.00
C LYS A 214 -17.51 23.17 31.36
N ASN A 215 -18.79 23.54 31.39
CA ASN A 215 -19.48 23.95 32.61
C ASN A 215 -20.67 23.02 32.93
N SER A 216 -20.38 21.96 33.69
CA SER A 216 -21.31 20.88 34.07
C SER A 216 -22.49 21.31 34.97
N GLY A 217 -22.52 22.57 35.44
CA GLY A 217 -23.62 23.12 36.24
C GLY A 217 -24.62 23.97 35.46
N THR A 218 -24.40 24.20 34.17
CA THR A 218 -25.22 25.15 33.40
C THR A 218 -26.48 24.48 32.85
N THR A 219 -27.65 24.97 33.24
CA THR A 219 -28.94 24.47 32.71
C THR A 219 -29.25 25.16 31.38
N LEU A 220 -29.60 24.37 30.36
CA LEU A 220 -30.08 24.91 29.09
C LEU A 220 -31.45 25.57 29.30
N LYS A 221 -31.54 26.84 28.91
CA LYS A 221 -32.77 27.63 28.88
C LYS A 221 -33.61 27.30 27.64
N THR A 222 -34.92 27.26 27.82
CA THR A 222 -35.88 27.22 26.70
C THR A 222 -35.99 28.60 26.05
N ASN A 223 -36.47 28.66 24.80
CA ASN A 223 -36.62 29.90 24.01
C ASN A 223 -35.33 30.74 23.90
N THR A 224 -34.16 30.09 23.96
CA THR A 224 -32.85 30.74 23.89
C THR A 224 -32.12 30.27 22.63
N THR A 225 -31.42 31.19 21.97
CA THR A 225 -30.56 30.86 20.82
C THR A 225 -29.16 30.54 21.32
N TYR A 226 -28.64 29.38 20.93
CA TYR A 226 -27.26 28.98 21.17
C TYR A 226 -26.45 29.13 19.88
N GLN A 227 -25.18 29.48 20.03
CA GLN A 227 -24.22 29.58 18.96
C GLN A 227 -23.08 28.59 19.21
N VAL A 228 -22.54 28.08 18.12
CA VAL A 228 -21.33 27.26 18.13
C VAL A 228 -20.22 28.09 17.49
N LEU A 229 -19.11 28.22 18.18
CA LEU A 229 -17.86 28.76 17.66
C LEU A 229 -16.89 27.60 17.50
N LEU A 230 -16.40 27.42 16.28
CA LEU A 230 -15.28 26.54 15.96
C LEU A 230 -14.13 27.42 15.52
N TRP A 231 -12.94 27.20 16.08
CA TRP A 231 -11.72 27.89 15.69
C TRP A 231 -10.51 26.96 15.86
N SER A 232 -9.41 27.25 15.17
CA SER A 232 -8.12 26.57 15.36
C SER A 232 -7.19 27.53 16.09
N ASP A 233 -6.84 27.20 17.33
CA ASP A 233 -5.92 27.95 18.19
C ASP A 233 -4.48 27.72 17.76
N LYS A 234 -4.10 28.30 16.63
CA LYS A 234 -2.77 28.08 16.02
C LYS A 234 -1.63 28.62 16.88
N ASN A 235 -1.93 29.49 17.82
CA ASN A 235 -0.95 30.12 18.68
C ASN A 235 -0.90 29.53 20.11
N GLY A 236 -1.81 28.62 20.44
CA GLY A 236 -1.84 27.86 21.68
C GLY A 236 -2.23 28.68 22.91
N ASN A 237 -2.96 29.80 22.74
CA ASN A 237 -3.34 30.67 23.87
C ASN A 237 -4.68 30.30 24.53
N GLY A 238 -5.41 29.32 23.97
CA GLY A 238 -6.69 28.82 24.45
C GLY A 238 -7.85 29.79 24.27
N THR A 239 -7.69 30.82 23.45
CA THR A 239 -8.70 31.85 23.16
C THR A 239 -8.92 32.01 21.66
N TYR A 240 -10.04 32.63 21.30
CA TYR A 240 -10.35 32.96 19.92
C TYR A 240 -9.72 34.31 19.56
N ASP A 241 -8.82 34.34 18.58
CA ASP A 241 -8.19 35.56 18.10
C ASP A 241 -8.78 36.07 16.79
N ALA A 242 -8.66 37.39 16.56
CA ALA A 242 -9.13 38.02 15.34
C ALA A 242 -8.33 37.52 14.12
N GLY A 243 -8.98 36.75 13.25
CA GLY A 243 -8.37 36.15 12.05
C GLY A 243 -8.35 34.63 12.06
N GLU A 244 -8.79 34.00 13.15
CA GLU A 244 -9.11 32.57 13.25
C GLU A 244 -10.57 32.27 12.89
#